data_AF-A0A967AVQ7-F1
#
_entry.id   AF-A0A967AVQ7-F1
#
_cell.length_a   1.000
_cell.length_b   1.000
_cell.length_c   1.000
_cell.angle_alpha   90.00
_cell.angle_beta   90.00
_cell.angle_gamma   90.00
#
_symmetry.space_group_name_H-M   'P 1'
#
loop_
_entity.id
_entity.type
_entity.pdbx_description
1 polymer ?
#
loop_
_entity_poly.entity_id
_entity_poly.type
_entity_poly.pdbx_seq_one_letter_code
_entity_poly.pdbx_strand_id
1 'polypeptide(L)' 'MPVPLTYWTIPLVFWIRHLLSIVLPIGNLDINSRLQWEYRPLSYVYVVLTDNYNDQLNQTNWGVAVKVNYRFDF' A
#
# COMPACT_ATOMS: atom_id res chain seq x y z
N MET A 1 24.20 -39.76 2.24
CA MET A 1 24.44 -38.55 1.42
C MET A 1 23.49 -37.47 1.93
N PRO A 2 23.95 -36.28 2.37
CA PRO A 2 23.05 -35.25 2.85
C PRO A 2 22.39 -34.55 1.66
N VAL A 3 21.07 -34.38 1.74
CA VAL A 3 20.28 -33.62 0.76
C VAL A 3 20.51 -32.13 1.02
N PRO A 4 20.82 -31.29 0.03
CA PRO A 4 20.86 -29.85 0.23
C PRO A 4 19.43 -29.32 0.32
N LEU A 5 19.03 -28.93 1.53
CA LEU A 5 17.89 -28.05 1.76
C LEU A 5 18.37 -26.61 1.64
N THR A 6 18.33 -26.03 0.44
CA THR A 6 18.26 -24.57 0.25
C THR A 6 18.20 -24.25 -1.25
N TYR A 7 17.43 -23.22 -1.61
CA TYR A 7 17.39 -22.54 -2.93
C TYR A 7 16.31 -22.92 -3.95
N TRP A 8 15.18 -23.52 -3.54
CA TRP A 8 14.00 -23.55 -4.41
C TRP A 8 13.13 -22.29 -4.20
N THR A 9 13.45 -21.27 -5.00
CA THR A 9 12.62 -20.13 -5.45
C THR A 9 11.83 -19.35 -4.39
N ILE A 10 12.47 -18.34 -3.79
CA ILE A 10 11.74 -17.13 -3.39
C ILE A 10 11.12 -16.58 -4.69
N PRO A 11 9.80 -16.42 -4.82
CA PRO A 11 9.26 -15.79 -6.01
C PRO A 11 9.88 -14.40 -6.11
N LEU A 12 10.33 -14.01 -7.30
CA LEU A 12 10.66 -12.63 -7.63
C LEU A 12 9.38 -11.82 -7.35
N VAL A 13 9.27 -11.32 -6.11
CA VAL A 13 8.05 -10.68 -5.62
C VAL A 13 7.96 -9.32 -6.31
N PHE A 14 7.26 -9.35 -7.43
CA PHE A 14 6.70 -8.18 -8.09
C PHE A 14 5.19 -8.31 -7.99
N TRP A 15 4.57 -7.57 -7.07
CA TRP A 15 3.12 -7.48 -6.99
C TRP A 15 2.69 -6.10 -6.52
N ILE A 16 1.50 -5.69 -6.97
CA ILE A 16 0.83 -4.47 -6.56
C ILE A 16 -0.42 -4.88 -5.78
N ARG A 17 -0.59 -4.40 -4.56
CA ARG A 17 -1.88 -4.43 -3.86
C ARG A 17 -2.46 -3.04 -3.87
N HIS A 18 -3.69 -2.97 -4.30
CA HIS A 18 -4.53 -1.79 -4.16
C HIS A 18 -5.68 -2.13 -3.22
N LEU A 19 -5.91 -1.27 -2.24
CA LEU A 19 -7.02 -1.39 -1.31
C LEU A 19 -7.73 -0.05 -1.22
N LEU A 20 -9.01 -0.06 -1.58
CA LEU A 20 -9.90 1.08 -1.42
C LEU A 20 -10.77 0.85 -0.19
N SER A 21 -10.98 1.90 0.60
CA SER A 21 -11.88 1.88 1.75
C SER A 21 -12.79 3.11 1.68
N ILE A 22 -14.09 2.88 1.90
CA ILE A 22 -15.12 3.92 1.91
C ILE A 22 -15.85 3.82 3.24
N VAL A 23 -15.98 4.95 3.94
CA VAL A 23 -16.70 5.05 5.22
C VAL A 23 -17.71 6.20 5.11
N LEU A 24 -18.96 5.92 5.48
CA LEU A 24 -20.11 6.80 5.27
C LEU A 24 -20.87 7.04 6.59
N PRO A 25 -20.31 7.78 7.55
CA PRO A 25 -21.10 8.33 8.65
C PRO A 25 -22.05 9.41 8.11
N ILE A 26 -23.19 9.59 8.77
CA ILE A 26 -24.16 10.65 8.43
C ILE A 26 -23.42 12.00 8.49
N GLY A 27 -23.31 12.72 7.37
CA GLY A 27 -22.58 13.99 7.33
C GLY A 27 -21.32 13.99 6.46
N ASN A 28 -20.65 12.84 6.30
CA ASN A 28 -19.30 12.80 5.75
C ASN A 28 -19.03 11.53 4.93
N LEU A 29 -18.24 11.68 3.87
CA LEU A 29 -17.73 10.59 3.04
C LEU A 29 -16.20 10.58 3.15
N ASP A 30 -15.68 9.54 3.80
CA ASP A 30 -14.25 9.29 3.92
C ASP A 30 -13.81 8.24 2.90
N ILE A 31 -12.93 8.62 1.98
CA ILE A 31 -12.34 7.74 0.98
C ILE A 31 -10.86 7.59 1.28
N ASN A 32 -10.42 6.35 1.47
CA ASN A 32 -9.01 6.03 1.64
C ASN A 32 -8.56 5.07 0.55
N SER A 33 -7.58 5.49 -0.23
CA SER A 33 -6.94 4.69 -1.26
C SER A 33 -5.52 4.32 -0.84
N ARG A 34 -5.21 3.04 -0.84
CA ARG A 34 -3.92 2.51 -0.43
C ARG A 34 -3.30 1.70 -1.55
N LEU A 35 -2.10 2.08 -1.95
CA LEU A 35 -1.31 1.38 -2.95
C LEU A 35 -0.02 0.88 -2.31
N GLN A 36 0.22 -0.43 -2.39
CA GLN A 36 1.47 -1.04 -1.99
C GLN A 36 2.09 -1.74 -3.19
N TRP A 37 3.30 -1.32 -3.56
CA TRP A 37 4.09 -1.91 -4.63
C TRP A 37 5.37 -2.50 -4.07
N GLU A 38 5.48 -3.83 -4.13
CA GLU A 38 6.70 -4.56 -3.78
C GLU A 38 7.45 -4.92 -5.06
N TYR A 39 8.70 -4.46 -5.19
CA TYR A 39 9.52 -4.62 -6.41
C TYR A 39 10.78 -5.45 -6.20
N ARG A 40 11.21 -5.61 -4.94
CA ARG A 40 12.28 -6.51 -4.51
C ARG A 40 11.88 -7.08 -3.14
N PRO A 41 12.37 -8.26 -2.76
CA PRO A 41 12.08 -8.83 -1.44
C PRO A 41 12.40 -7.81 -0.35
N LEU A 42 11.43 -7.52 0.52
CA LEU A 42 11.54 -6.56 1.63
C LEU A 42 11.73 -5.08 1.22
N SER A 43 11.70 -4.74 -0.07
CA SER A 43 11.73 -3.36 -0.55
C SER A 43 10.40 -3.01 -1.23
N TYR A 44 9.73 -2.00 -0.69
CA TYR A 44 8.37 -1.65 -1.09
C TYR A 44 8.17 -0.13 -1.08
N VAL A 45 7.28 0.32 -1.97
CA VAL A 45 6.70 1.66 -1.92
C VAL A 45 5.25 1.53 -1.48
N TYR A 46 4.86 2.39 -0.55
CA TYR A 46 3.53 2.42 0.02
C TYR A 46 3.01 3.85 -0.03
N VAL A 47 1.85 4.02 -0.65
CA VAL A 47 1.18 5.31 -0.81
C VAL A 47 -0.24 5.19 -0.25
N VAL A 48 -0.63 6.14 0.58
CA VAL A 48 -2.00 6.29 1.07
C VAL A 48 -2.49 7.66 0.69
N LEU A 49 -3.62 7.70 0.00
CA LEU A 49 -4.37 8.89 -0.29
C LEU A 49 -5.63 8.84 0.57
N THR A 50 -5.92 9.92 1.27
CA THR A 50 -7.08 10.05 2.14
C THR A 50 -7.82 11.30 1.72
N ASP A 51 -9.10 11.17 1.36
CA ASP A 51 -9.97 12.29 1.05
C ASP A 51 -11.19 12.24 1.99
N ASN A 52 -11.58 13.41 2.48
CA ASN A 52 -12.80 13.61 3.24
C ASN A 52 -13.69 14.58 2.46
N TYR A 53 -14.94 14.17 2.24
CA TYR A 53 -15.98 14.95 1.59
C TYR A 53 -17.13 15.20 2.57
N ASN A 54 -17.73 16.38 2.49
CA ASN A 54 -18.96 16.72 3.22
C ASN A 54 -20.20 16.17 2.48
N ASP A 55 -21.40 16.25 3.09
CA ASP A 55 -22.69 15.83 2.53
C ASP A 55 -23.02 16.41 1.14
N GLN A 56 -22.44 17.55 0.81
CA GLN A 56 -22.60 18.21 -0.49
C GLN A 56 -21.58 17.73 -1.54
N LEU A 57 -20.86 16.63 -1.27
CA LEU A 57 -19.73 16.11 -2.07
C LEU A 57 -18.62 17.15 -2.27
N ASN A 58 -18.56 18.16 -1.40
CA ASN A 58 -17.48 19.14 -1.43
C ASN A 58 -16.28 18.58 -0.68
N GLN A 59 -15.09 18.65 -1.28
CA GLN A 59 -13.86 18.16 -0.68
C GLN A 59 -13.49 19.07 0.51
N THR A 60 -13.44 18.48 1.71
CA THR A 60 -13.17 19.21 2.95
C THR A 60 -11.69 19.18 3.29
N ASN A 61 -11.07 18.01 3.16
CA ASN A 61 -9.67 17.80 3.46
C ASN A 61 -9.12 16.65 2.62
N TRP A 62 -7.84 16.73 2.29
CA TRP A 62 -7.13 15.66 1.60
C TRP A 62 -5.73 15.51 2.17
N GLY A 63 -5.22 14.29 2.11
CA GLY A 63 -3.94 13.93 2.66
C GLY A 63 -3.27 12.87 1.81
N VAL A 64 -1.94 12.98 1.72
CA VAL A 64 -1.10 11.94 1.13
C VAL A 64 -0.03 11.53 2.11
N ALA A 65 0.14 10.23 2.30
CA ALA A 65 1.21 9.65 3.08
C ALA A 65 2.01 8.68 2.21
N VAL A 66 3.33 8.84 2.20
CA VAL A 66 4.24 7.98 1.43
C VAL A 66 5.23 7.33 2.40
N LYS A 67 5.39 6.02 2.28
CA LYS A 67 6.38 5.23 3.00
C LYS A 67 7.17 4.42 2.00
N VAL A 68 8.48 4.64 1.97
CA VAL A 68 9.41 3.89 1.12
C VAL A 68 10.29 3.05 2.01
N ASN A 69 10.43 1.77 1.68
CA ASN A 69 11.40 0.89 2.27
C ASN A 69 12.34 0.41 1.16
N TYR A 70 13.63 0.66 1.36
CA TYR A 70 14.70 0.19 0.50
C TYR A 70 15.74 -0.52 1.35
N ARG A 71 15.97 -1.80 1.07
CA ARG A 71 17.04 -2.56 1.71
C ARG A 71 18.31 -2.41 0.88
N PHE A 72 19.31 -1.74 1.45
CA PHE A 72 20.67 -1.73 0.90
C PHE A 72 21.31 -3.10 1.18
N ASP A 73 21.68 -3.82 0.13
CA ASP A 73 22.58 -4.98 0.23
C ASP A 73 24.00 -4.45 0.01
N PHE A 74 24.92 -4.73 0.94
CA PHE A 74 26.33 -4.37 0.88
C PHE A 74 27.20 -5.62 0.97
#